data_AF-A0AAX0Q959-F1
#
_entry.id   AF-A0AAX0Q959-F1
#
_cell.length_a   1.000
_cell.length_b   1.000
_cell.length_c   1.000
_cell.angle_alpha   90.00
_cell.angle_beta   90.00
_cell.angle_gamma   90.00
#
_symmetry.space_group_name_H-M   'P 1'
#
loop_
_entity.id
_entity.type
_entity.pdbx_description
1 polymer ?
#
loop_
_entity_poly.entity_id
_entity_poly.type
_entity_poly.pdbx_seq_one_letter_code
_entity_poly.pdbx_strand_id
1 'polypeptide(L)'
;MTPAISADNISVKYGDRHVIERFSLAVDQGGFIGILGPNGCGKTTFLRALSRILKPDKGAVFIEGLDAESFDSRALAKTIGCVGQETDVAFPFTVREIVLMGRYPHIGKLAPLSPSDLAIANEAMKTTNTFHLADRLITEVSGGERQRVLIARTLTQQPKILLLDEPTSHLDINHQIEIMDLIRDLTPKITVIGVFHDLNLASYFCDRIVLMKQGKILAVGTPMEVLTPEKIRESFSVGMMVSTHPLTGKPHLIPEYGVLPTSASTHIHVISGGGTGTEVLYTLTLNGFTVSAGVLAANDSDCLAAVKLGLETVIEPPFAVVSDGSVQKLKTMLARADKIVVTGMPVGYGNLANLQALTGVSAPVYLLGEGEDYTGGEATKIRRTLIENGAVIVPGITALMKILYAGNP
;
A
#
# COMPACT_ATOMS: atom_id res chain seq x y z
N MET A 1 -19.17 -6.53 25.59
CA MET A 1 -20.05 -5.59 24.84
C MET A 1 -20.60 -6.34 23.64
N THR A 2 -21.83 -6.04 23.21
CA THR A 2 -22.43 -6.67 22.03
C THR A 2 -21.90 -5.97 20.76
N PRO A 3 -21.41 -6.71 19.74
CA PRO A 3 -20.98 -6.11 18.48
C PRO A 3 -22.11 -5.33 17.80
N ALA A 4 -21.78 -4.27 17.05
CA ALA A 4 -22.72 -3.57 16.20
C ALA A 4 -23.28 -4.50 15.11
N ILE A 5 -22.39 -5.25 14.48
CA ILE A 5 -22.75 -6.28 13.49
C ILE A 5 -21.76 -7.43 13.58
N SER A 6 -22.25 -8.64 13.36
CA SER A 6 -21.40 -9.83 13.29
C SER A 6 -21.91 -10.81 12.24
N ALA A 7 -20.96 -11.48 11.59
CA ALA A 7 -21.15 -12.61 10.70
C ALA A 7 -20.67 -13.86 11.44
N ASP A 8 -21.51 -14.90 11.50
CA ASP A 8 -21.14 -16.19 12.07
C ASP A 8 -21.15 -17.27 10.98
N ASN A 9 -19.96 -17.76 10.63
CA ASN A 9 -19.72 -18.87 9.71
C ASN A 9 -20.42 -18.71 8.34
N ILE A 10 -20.50 -17.47 7.85
CA ILE A 10 -21.12 -17.13 6.57
C ILE A 10 -20.46 -17.90 5.45
N SER A 11 -21.25 -18.58 4.62
CA SER A 11 -20.80 -19.17 3.35
C SER A 11 -21.74 -18.77 2.23
N VAL A 12 -21.17 -18.46 1.07
CA VAL A 12 -21.92 -17.96 -0.09
C VAL A 12 -21.38 -18.61 -1.36
N LYS A 13 -22.30 -19.07 -2.23
CA LYS A 13 -22.01 -19.66 -3.53
C LYS A 13 -22.75 -18.94 -4.67
N TYR A 14 -22.16 -18.97 -5.86
CA TYR A 14 -22.85 -18.68 -7.11
C TYR A 14 -22.76 -19.91 -8.02
N GLY A 15 -23.90 -20.57 -8.26
CA GLY A 15 -23.90 -21.91 -8.86
C GLY A 15 -23.08 -22.87 -7.99
N ASP A 16 -22.13 -23.57 -8.61
CA ASP A 16 -21.25 -24.51 -7.90
C ASP A 16 -20.01 -23.84 -7.27
N ARG A 17 -19.75 -22.56 -7.57
CA ARG A 17 -18.56 -21.86 -7.09
C ARG A 17 -18.80 -21.28 -5.70
N HIS A 18 -18.03 -21.74 -4.72
CA HIS A 18 -17.91 -21.10 -3.42
C HIS A 18 -17.14 -19.77 -3.56
N VAL A 19 -17.75 -18.67 -3.15
CA VAL A 19 -17.13 -17.33 -3.14
C VAL A 19 -16.72 -16.92 -1.73
N ILE A 20 -17.46 -17.35 -0.72
CA ILE A 20 -17.13 -17.14 0.70
C ILE A 20 -17.29 -18.48 1.43
N GLU A 21 -16.33 -18.82 2.29
CA GLU A 21 -16.33 -20.07 3.05
C GLU A 21 -16.07 -19.82 4.54
N ARG A 22 -17.06 -20.15 5.38
CA ARG A 22 -16.98 -20.11 6.86
C ARG A 22 -16.37 -18.80 7.39
N PHE A 23 -16.89 -17.69 6.90
CA PHE A 23 -16.40 -16.36 7.24
C PHE A 23 -17.09 -15.87 8.52
N SER A 24 -16.30 -15.65 9.57
CA SER A 24 -16.77 -15.09 10.84
C SER A 24 -16.05 -13.79 11.14
N LEU A 25 -16.82 -12.74 11.42
CA LEU A 25 -16.31 -11.40 11.73
C LEU A 25 -17.25 -10.73 12.73
N ALA A 26 -16.70 -10.12 13.77
CA ALA A 26 -17.45 -9.26 14.68
C ALA A 26 -16.89 -7.83 14.62
N VAL A 27 -17.80 -6.87 14.53
CA VAL A 27 -17.50 -5.45 14.43
C VAL A 27 -18.15 -4.73 15.59
N ASP A 28 -17.33 -4.14 16.45
CA ASP A 28 -17.79 -3.37 17.60
C ASP A 28 -18.44 -2.05 17.16
N GLN A 29 -19.16 -1.41 18.08
CA GLN A 29 -19.78 -0.12 17.82
C GLN A 29 -18.72 0.98 17.66
N GLY A 30 -18.89 1.78 16.60
CA GLY A 30 -17.97 2.85 16.26
C GLY A 30 -16.69 2.33 15.60
N GLY A 31 -15.95 3.25 15.00
CA GLY A 31 -14.70 2.94 14.31
C GLY A 31 -14.87 2.51 12.86
N PHE A 32 -13.73 2.25 12.22
CA PHE A 32 -13.62 2.06 10.78
C PHE A 32 -12.88 0.76 10.46
N ILE A 33 -13.57 -0.17 9.82
CA ILE A 33 -13.00 -1.45 9.39
C ILE A 33 -12.82 -1.46 7.88
N GLY A 34 -11.60 -1.76 7.44
CA GLY A 34 -11.26 -1.94 6.03
C GLY A 34 -11.18 -3.42 5.66
N ILE A 35 -11.86 -3.83 4.60
CA ILE A 35 -11.77 -5.15 4.00
C ILE A 35 -10.89 -5.07 2.77
N LEU A 36 -9.78 -5.80 2.81
CA LEU A 36 -8.75 -5.83 1.78
C LEU A 36 -8.60 -7.24 1.21
N GLY A 37 -8.09 -7.31 -0.01
CA GLY A 37 -7.80 -8.57 -0.70
C GLY A 37 -7.83 -8.41 -2.20
N PRO A 38 -7.37 -9.40 -2.97
CA PRO A 38 -7.33 -9.31 -4.43
C PRO A 38 -8.73 -9.26 -5.05
N ASN A 39 -8.79 -8.95 -6.35
CA ASN A 39 -10.04 -8.97 -7.09
C ASN A 39 -10.63 -10.39 -7.11
N GLY A 40 -11.96 -10.47 -7.00
CA GLY A 40 -12.69 -11.74 -7.01
C GLY A 40 -12.53 -12.58 -5.74
N CYS A 41 -11.93 -12.08 -4.65
CA CYS A 41 -11.81 -12.84 -3.39
C CYS A 41 -13.08 -12.85 -2.52
N GLY A 42 -14.14 -12.14 -2.94
CA GLY A 42 -15.45 -12.16 -2.26
C GLY A 42 -15.80 -10.93 -1.42
N LYS A 43 -15.01 -9.85 -1.43
CA LYS A 43 -15.24 -8.63 -0.61
C LYS A 43 -16.65 -8.04 -0.77
N THR A 44 -17.03 -7.69 -2.00
CA THR A 44 -18.38 -7.19 -2.33
C THR A 44 -19.47 -8.21 -2.01
N THR A 45 -19.20 -9.51 -2.22
CA THR A 45 -20.16 -10.57 -1.87
C THR A 45 -20.40 -10.62 -0.36
N PHE A 46 -19.36 -10.41 0.45
CA PHE A 46 -19.45 -10.39 1.90
C PHE A 46 -20.22 -9.16 2.38
N LEU A 47 -19.94 -7.99 1.78
CA LEU A 47 -20.65 -6.76 2.10
C LEU A 47 -22.15 -6.85 1.74
N ARG A 48 -22.49 -7.52 0.62
CA ARG A 48 -23.89 -7.85 0.26
C ARG A 48 -24.55 -8.85 1.22
N ALA A 49 -23.78 -9.77 1.79
CA ALA A 49 -24.28 -10.68 2.82
C ALA A 49 -24.60 -9.93 4.12
N LEU A 50 -23.69 -9.04 4.55
CA LEU A 50 -23.91 -8.19 5.74
C LEU A 50 -25.14 -7.29 5.61
N SER A 51 -25.42 -6.77 4.41
CA SER A 51 -26.58 -5.90 4.15
C SER A 51 -27.90 -6.65 3.88
N ARG A 52 -27.89 -7.99 3.89
CA ARG A 52 -29.02 -8.84 3.49
C ARG A 52 -29.50 -8.62 2.04
N ILE A 53 -28.68 -7.99 1.20
CA ILE A 53 -28.91 -7.97 -0.26
C ILE A 53 -28.74 -9.37 -0.83
N LEU A 54 -27.81 -10.14 -0.24
CA LEU A 54 -27.54 -11.52 -0.59
C LEU A 54 -27.72 -12.40 0.65
N LYS A 55 -28.62 -13.38 0.58
CA LYS A 55 -28.79 -14.35 1.66
C LYS A 55 -27.64 -15.37 1.65
N PRO A 56 -26.93 -15.58 2.76
CA PRO A 56 -25.94 -16.65 2.88
C PRO A 56 -26.56 -18.04 2.69
N ASP A 57 -25.81 -18.98 2.10
CA ASP A 57 -26.21 -20.39 2.04
C ASP A 57 -26.09 -21.08 3.40
N LYS A 58 -25.13 -20.63 4.21
CA LYS A 58 -24.87 -21.11 5.58
C LYS A 58 -24.41 -19.95 6.45
N GLY A 59 -24.61 -20.10 7.76
CA GLY A 59 -24.29 -19.07 8.75
C GLY A 59 -25.40 -18.03 8.87
N ALA A 60 -25.16 -17.02 9.71
CA ALA A 60 -26.12 -15.95 9.97
C ALA A 60 -25.40 -14.62 10.21
N VAL A 61 -26.13 -13.52 9.96
CA VAL A 61 -25.68 -12.16 10.28
C VAL A 61 -26.50 -11.69 11.47
N PHE A 62 -25.85 -11.10 12.46
CA PHE A 62 -26.49 -10.53 13.64
C PHE A 62 -26.18 -9.04 13.73
N ILE A 63 -27.20 -8.23 14.05
CA ILE A 63 -27.10 -6.78 14.24
C ILE A 63 -27.48 -6.49 15.70
N GLU A 64 -26.56 -5.91 16.46
CA GLU A 64 -26.74 -5.68 17.91
C GLU A 64 -27.20 -6.95 18.67
N GLY A 65 -26.75 -8.12 18.21
CA GLY A 65 -27.09 -9.44 18.79
C GLY A 65 -28.40 -10.07 18.30
N LEU A 66 -29.18 -9.38 17.46
CA LEU A 66 -30.41 -9.90 16.86
C LEU A 66 -30.13 -10.44 15.45
N ASP A 67 -30.73 -11.57 15.09
CA ASP A 67 -30.62 -12.13 13.73
C ASP A 67 -31.14 -11.12 12.70
N ALA A 68 -30.35 -10.82 11.67
CA ALA A 68 -30.72 -9.89 10.60
C ALA A 68 -31.98 -10.33 9.82
N GLU A 69 -32.32 -11.62 9.83
CA GLU A 69 -33.57 -12.13 9.25
C GLU A 69 -34.81 -11.74 10.07
N SER A 70 -34.65 -11.38 11.36
CA SER A 70 -35.76 -10.95 12.21
C SER A 70 -36.24 -9.51 11.94
N PHE A 71 -35.43 -8.71 11.22
CA PHE A 71 -35.78 -7.34 10.86
C PHE A 71 -36.72 -7.31 9.65
N ASP A 72 -37.74 -6.47 9.66
CA ASP A 72 -38.41 -6.12 8.40
C ASP A 72 -37.47 -5.27 7.51
N SER A 73 -37.76 -5.20 6.21
CA SER A 73 -36.89 -4.48 5.25
C SER A 73 -36.75 -2.99 5.55
N ARG A 74 -37.74 -2.35 6.17
CA ARG A 74 -37.66 -0.92 6.54
C ARG A 74 -36.79 -0.73 7.77
N ALA A 75 -36.97 -1.54 8.81
CA ALA A 75 -36.16 -1.53 10.01
C ALA A 75 -34.68 -1.78 9.67
N LEU A 76 -34.40 -2.73 8.77
CA LEU A 76 -33.05 -2.98 8.29
C LEU A 76 -32.48 -1.77 7.54
N ALA A 77 -33.22 -1.17 6.60
CA ALA A 77 -32.78 0.00 5.84
C ALA A 77 -32.61 1.28 6.68
N LYS A 78 -33.21 1.35 7.87
CA LYS A 78 -32.95 2.41 8.87
C LYS A 78 -31.68 2.15 9.68
N THR A 79 -31.22 0.90 9.73
CA THR A 79 -30.11 0.48 10.58
C THR A 79 -28.81 0.38 9.80
N ILE A 80 -28.87 -0.16 8.57
CA ILE A 80 -27.72 -0.33 7.68
C ILE A 80 -27.90 0.55 6.45
N GLY A 81 -26.95 1.47 6.24
CA GLY A 81 -26.80 2.24 5.01
C GLY A 81 -25.74 1.62 4.12
N CYS A 82 -25.97 1.60 2.81
CA CYS A 82 -25.03 1.03 1.83
C CYS A 82 -24.71 2.04 0.73
N VAL A 83 -23.42 2.21 0.45
CA VAL A 83 -22.92 2.94 -0.73
C VAL A 83 -22.22 1.93 -1.62
N GLY A 84 -22.76 1.70 -2.81
CA GLY A 84 -22.21 0.76 -3.79
C GLY A 84 -21.11 1.36 -4.66
N GLN A 85 -20.43 0.49 -5.40
CA GLN A 85 -19.36 0.85 -6.34
C GLN A 85 -19.88 1.60 -7.57
N GLU A 86 -21.02 1.18 -8.13
CA GLU A 86 -21.64 1.84 -9.29
C GLU A 86 -22.48 3.03 -8.84
N THR A 87 -22.20 4.19 -9.43
CA THR A 87 -22.87 5.46 -9.11
C THR A 87 -23.77 5.93 -10.25
N ASP A 88 -23.95 5.14 -11.30
CA ASP A 88 -24.69 5.56 -12.48
C ASP A 88 -26.18 5.74 -12.18
N VAL A 89 -26.64 6.98 -12.33
CA VAL A 89 -28.05 7.33 -12.21
C VAL A 89 -28.60 7.53 -13.62
N ALA A 90 -29.43 6.60 -14.06
CA ALA A 90 -29.98 6.58 -15.42
C ALA A 90 -30.95 7.74 -15.73
N PHE A 91 -31.43 8.45 -14.71
CA PHE A 91 -32.45 9.50 -14.84
C PHE A 91 -31.95 10.84 -14.28
N PRO A 92 -32.29 11.97 -14.92
CA PRO A 92 -31.83 13.31 -14.53
C PRO A 92 -32.63 13.83 -13.33
N PHE A 93 -32.40 13.26 -12.15
CA PHE A 93 -32.90 13.82 -10.90
C PHE A 93 -31.96 14.92 -10.40
N THR A 94 -32.52 15.90 -9.68
CA THR A 94 -31.73 16.85 -8.91
C THR A 94 -31.00 16.14 -7.78
N VAL A 95 -29.86 16.69 -7.38
CA VAL A 95 -29.10 16.20 -6.23
C VAL A 95 -29.98 16.11 -4.97
N ARG A 96 -30.81 17.13 -4.73
CA ARG A 96 -31.75 17.16 -3.60
C ARG A 96 -32.73 15.99 -3.63
N GLU A 97 -33.33 15.69 -4.79
CA GLU A 97 -34.25 14.57 -4.94
C GLU A 97 -33.56 13.25 -4.62
N ILE A 98 -32.34 13.03 -5.12
CA ILE A 98 -31.57 11.83 -4.82
C ILE A 98 -31.29 11.68 -3.34
N VAL A 99 -30.89 12.76 -2.66
CA VAL A 99 -30.62 12.72 -1.22
C VAL A 99 -31.89 12.43 -0.42
N LEU A 100 -33.04 12.98 -0.84
CA LEU A 100 -34.35 12.74 -0.23
C LEU A 100 -34.83 11.30 -0.39
N MET A 101 -34.42 10.57 -1.43
CA MET A 101 -34.75 9.15 -1.58
C MET A 101 -34.25 8.31 -0.39
N GLY A 102 -33.22 8.73 0.32
CA GLY A 102 -32.77 8.07 1.55
C GLY A 102 -33.79 8.11 2.69
N ARG A 103 -34.81 8.97 2.63
CA ARG A 103 -35.88 9.02 3.64
C ARG A 103 -36.98 7.99 3.41
N TYR A 104 -37.00 7.27 2.29
CA TYR A 104 -38.06 6.30 1.97
C TYR A 104 -38.33 5.23 3.04
N PRO A 105 -37.34 4.69 3.79
CA PRO A 105 -37.62 3.77 4.89
C PRO A 105 -38.41 4.40 6.06
N HIS A 106 -38.35 5.72 6.22
CA HIS A 106 -39.00 6.48 7.29
C HIS A 106 -40.41 6.99 6.92
N ILE A 107 -40.72 7.04 5.64
CA ILE A 107 -41.98 7.62 5.13
C ILE A 107 -43.02 6.50 4.89
N GLY A 108 -44.27 6.74 5.27
CA GLY A 108 -45.40 5.85 4.94
C GLY A 108 -45.57 5.71 3.42
N LYS A 109 -46.14 4.59 2.92
CA LYS A 109 -46.19 4.28 1.47
C LYS A 109 -46.79 5.38 0.58
N LEU A 110 -47.63 6.25 1.15
CA LEU A 110 -48.32 7.35 0.46
C LEU A 110 -48.19 8.68 1.21
N ALA A 111 -47.30 8.75 2.21
CA ALA A 111 -47.12 9.99 2.97
C ALA A 111 -46.21 10.95 2.19
N PRO A 112 -46.53 12.26 2.17
CA PRO A 112 -45.64 13.25 1.59
C PRO A 112 -44.38 13.42 2.46
N LEU A 113 -43.33 13.97 1.87
CA LEU A 113 -42.15 14.41 2.61
C LEU A 113 -42.54 15.48 3.64
N SER A 114 -42.07 15.32 4.88
CA SER A 114 -42.29 16.31 5.93
C SER A 114 -41.21 17.41 5.90
N PRO A 115 -41.46 18.58 6.53
CA PRO A 115 -40.42 19.56 6.77
C PRO A 115 -39.21 19.01 7.54
N SER A 116 -39.42 18.00 8.39
CA SER A 116 -38.34 17.32 9.10
C SER A 116 -37.47 16.48 8.16
N ASP A 117 -38.04 15.83 7.15
CA ASP A 117 -37.27 15.06 6.17
C ASP A 117 -36.39 15.98 5.30
N LEU A 118 -36.91 17.16 4.94
CA LEU A 118 -36.14 18.19 4.25
C LEU A 118 -34.98 18.71 5.11
N ALA A 119 -35.21 18.91 6.42
CA ALA A 119 -34.17 19.35 7.34
C ALA A 119 -33.03 18.31 7.45
N ILE A 120 -33.38 17.02 7.59
CA ILE A 120 -32.41 15.92 7.63
C ILE A 120 -31.61 15.83 6.33
N ALA A 121 -32.28 15.97 5.17
CA ALA A 121 -31.61 16.00 3.88
C ALA A 121 -30.63 17.17 3.76
N ASN A 122 -31.04 18.37 4.17
CA ASN A 122 -30.18 19.54 4.15
C ASN A 122 -28.98 19.41 5.09
N GLU A 123 -29.15 18.80 6.27
CA GLU A 123 -28.06 18.52 7.19
C GLU A 123 -27.06 17.54 6.57
N ALA A 124 -27.54 16.40 6.05
CA ALA A 124 -26.68 15.42 5.40
C ALA A 124 -25.89 16.04 4.23
N MET A 125 -26.53 16.86 3.40
CA MET A 125 -25.85 17.56 2.29
C MET A 125 -24.82 18.57 2.78
N LYS A 126 -25.02 19.21 3.93
CA LYS A 126 -24.01 20.10 4.53
C LYS A 126 -22.82 19.29 5.05
N THR A 127 -23.09 18.19 5.75
CA THR A 127 -22.05 17.26 6.24
C THR A 127 -21.17 16.76 5.10
N THR A 128 -21.75 16.41 3.96
CA THR A 128 -21.01 15.93 2.79
C THR A 128 -20.57 17.03 1.84
N ASN A 129 -20.70 18.31 2.19
CA ASN A 129 -20.39 19.45 1.33
C ASN A 129 -21.03 19.39 -0.09
N THR A 130 -22.29 18.99 -0.18
CA THR A 130 -23.08 18.92 -1.44
C THR A 130 -24.29 19.85 -1.46
N PHE A 131 -24.53 20.62 -0.39
CA PHE A 131 -25.70 21.51 -0.30
C PHE A 131 -25.74 22.57 -1.43
N HIS A 132 -24.58 23.05 -1.87
CA HIS A 132 -24.47 24.02 -2.97
C HIS A 132 -24.83 23.42 -4.35
N LEU A 133 -24.91 22.09 -4.46
CA LEU A 133 -25.28 21.37 -5.68
C LEU A 133 -26.77 20.99 -5.72
N ALA A 134 -27.55 21.35 -4.70
CA ALA A 134 -28.84 20.74 -4.44
C ALA A 134 -29.82 20.77 -5.62
N ASP A 135 -29.82 21.85 -6.38
CA ASP A 135 -30.76 22.06 -7.49
C ASP A 135 -30.14 21.71 -8.86
N ARG A 136 -28.88 21.24 -8.90
CA ARG A 136 -28.24 20.72 -10.11
C ARG A 136 -28.69 19.29 -10.40
N LEU A 137 -28.65 18.89 -11.66
CA LEU A 137 -28.89 17.51 -12.04
C LEU A 137 -27.68 16.64 -11.68
N ILE A 138 -27.92 15.40 -11.24
CA ILE A 138 -26.85 14.46 -10.90
C ILE A 138 -25.95 14.10 -12.09
N THR A 139 -26.46 14.29 -13.31
CA THR A 139 -25.74 14.08 -14.56
C THR A 139 -24.75 15.21 -14.85
N GLU A 140 -24.83 16.34 -14.14
CA GLU A 140 -24.01 17.54 -14.35
C GLU A 140 -22.90 17.71 -13.29
N VAL A 141 -22.88 16.87 -12.25
CA VAL A 141 -21.88 16.94 -11.18
C VAL A 141 -20.69 16.01 -11.48
N SER A 142 -19.53 16.31 -10.90
CA SER A 142 -18.33 15.47 -11.03
C SER A 142 -18.52 14.10 -10.38
N GLY A 143 -17.65 13.12 -10.71
CA GLY A 143 -17.69 11.79 -10.07
C GLY A 143 -17.52 11.85 -8.55
N GLY A 144 -16.61 12.69 -8.06
CA GLY A 144 -16.38 12.88 -6.62
C GLY A 144 -17.57 13.56 -5.92
N GLU A 145 -18.18 14.56 -6.56
CA GLU A 145 -19.41 15.18 -6.06
C GLU A 145 -20.56 14.18 -6.02
N ARG A 146 -20.75 13.39 -7.08
CA ARG A 146 -21.76 12.33 -7.15
C ARG A 146 -21.59 11.33 -6.00
N GLN A 147 -20.36 10.92 -5.70
CA GLN A 147 -20.08 10.01 -4.60
C GLN A 147 -20.47 10.63 -3.25
N ARG A 148 -20.14 11.90 -3.00
CA ARG A 148 -20.59 12.63 -1.81
C ARG A 148 -22.11 12.74 -1.72
N VAL A 149 -22.80 12.90 -2.85
CA VAL A 149 -24.28 12.88 -2.91
C VAL A 149 -24.84 11.51 -2.51
N LEU A 150 -24.23 10.42 -2.94
CA LEU A 150 -24.67 9.07 -2.55
C LEU A 150 -24.40 8.77 -1.07
N ILE A 151 -23.29 9.27 -0.52
CA ILE A 151 -23.04 9.25 0.92
C ILE A 151 -24.11 10.07 1.64
N ALA A 152 -24.41 11.28 1.18
CA ALA A 152 -25.46 12.13 1.78
C ALA A 152 -26.83 11.44 1.79
N ARG A 153 -27.24 10.83 0.67
CA ARG A 153 -28.45 10.01 0.56
C ARG A 153 -28.45 8.87 1.58
N THR A 154 -27.30 8.26 1.83
CA THR A 154 -27.21 7.17 2.79
C THR A 154 -27.29 7.69 4.22
N LEU A 155 -26.68 8.85 4.51
CA LEU A 155 -26.76 9.50 5.82
C LEU A 155 -28.17 10.02 6.15
N THR A 156 -28.98 10.38 5.16
CA THR A 156 -30.39 10.74 5.44
C THR A 156 -31.21 9.56 5.95
N GLN A 157 -30.78 8.31 5.72
CA GLN A 157 -31.39 7.13 6.37
C GLN A 157 -31.16 7.12 7.89
N GLN A 158 -30.18 7.89 8.38
CA GLN A 158 -29.69 7.89 9.76
C GLN A 158 -29.24 6.49 10.22
N PRO A 159 -28.37 5.81 9.45
CA PRO A 159 -27.96 4.45 9.76
C PRO A 159 -27.04 4.39 10.98
N LYS A 160 -27.07 3.26 11.69
CA LYS A 160 -26.09 2.93 12.74
C LYS A 160 -24.80 2.33 12.16
N ILE A 161 -24.93 1.65 11.01
CA ILE A 161 -23.84 0.98 10.31
C ILE A 161 -23.82 1.47 8.86
N LEU A 162 -22.65 1.88 8.39
CA LEU A 162 -22.41 2.30 7.01
C LEU A 162 -21.49 1.29 6.32
N LEU A 163 -22.02 0.67 5.26
CA LEU A 163 -21.29 -0.26 4.42
C LEU A 163 -20.87 0.45 3.12
N LEU A 164 -19.58 0.41 2.81
CA LEU A 164 -18.99 1.10 1.66
C LEU A 164 -18.32 0.09 0.74
N ASP A 165 -18.77 -0.01 -0.50
CA ASP A 165 -18.18 -0.89 -1.51
C ASP A 165 -17.35 -0.04 -2.47
N GLU A 166 -16.03 0.00 -2.26
CA GLU A 166 -15.07 0.77 -3.07
C GLU A 166 -15.44 2.25 -3.25
N PRO A 167 -15.64 2.99 -2.14
CA PRO A 167 -16.22 4.33 -2.17
C PRO A 167 -15.32 5.39 -2.83
N THR A 168 -14.08 5.04 -3.16
CA THR A 168 -13.05 5.92 -3.72
C THR A 168 -12.58 5.48 -5.10
N SER A 169 -13.24 4.47 -5.70
CA SER A 169 -12.90 3.97 -7.03
C SER A 169 -13.11 5.06 -8.10
N HIS A 170 -12.22 5.10 -9.09
CA HIS A 170 -12.28 6.04 -10.22
C HIS A 170 -12.18 7.54 -9.87
N LEU A 171 -11.77 7.88 -8.64
CA LEU A 171 -11.53 9.24 -8.20
C LEU A 171 -10.04 9.57 -8.21
N ASP A 172 -9.71 10.84 -8.45
CA ASP A 172 -8.34 11.34 -8.22
C ASP A 172 -8.00 11.36 -6.72
N ILE A 173 -6.71 11.43 -6.41
CA ILE A 173 -6.20 11.33 -5.04
C ILE A 173 -6.82 12.37 -4.10
N ASN A 174 -7.08 13.59 -4.59
CA ASN A 174 -7.63 14.65 -3.76
C ASN A 174 -9.06 14.31 -3.32
N HIS A 175 -9.91 13.95 -4.28
CA HIS A 175 -11.28 13.52 -4.00
C HIS A 175 -11.34 12.24 -3.15
N GLN A 176 -10.39 11.31 -3.32
CA GLN A 176 -10.28 10.12 -2.46
C GLN A 176 -10.04 10.51 -1.00
N ILE A 177 -9.09 11.42 -0.74
CA ILE A 177 -8.77 11.88 0.61
C ILE A 177 -9.97 12.61 1.22
N GLU A 178 -10.58 13.55 0.50
CA GLU A 178 -11.76 14.29 0.99
C GLU A 178 -12.91 13.36 1.40
N ILE A 179 -13.16 12.30 0.63
CA ILE A 179 -14.20 11.30 0.97
C ILE A 179 -13.80 10.49 2.19
N MET A 180 -12.53 10.09 2.30
CA MET A 180 -12.08 9.31 3.45
C MET A 180 -12.05 10.13 4.74
N ASP A 181 -11.69 11.42 4.68
CA ASP A 181 -11.80 12.36 5.79
C ASP A 181 -13.26 12.52 6.23
N LEU A 182 -14.17 12.75 5.26
CA LEU A 182 -15.61 12.78 5.52
C LEU A 182 -16.08 11.50 6.22
N ILE A 183 -15.67 10.32 5.74
CA ILE A 183 -16.05 9.05 6.36
C ILE A 183 -15.48 8.95 7.77
N ARG A 184 -14.22 9.35 7.97
CA ARG A 184 -13.56 9.32 9.28
C ARG A 184 -14.30 10.19 10.29
N ASP A 185 -14.79 11.36 9.90
CA ASP A 185 -15.58 12.26 10.76
C ASP A 185 -16.93 11.67 11.19
N LEU A 186 -17.45 10.67 10.47
CA LEU A 186 -18.69 9.96 10.80
C LEU A 186 -18.46 8.81 11.81
N THR A 187 -17.24 8.26 11.88
CA THR A 187 -16.91 7.08 12.70
C THR A 187 -17.16 7.21 14.21
N PRO A 188 -17.17 8.41 14.83
CA PRO A 188 -17.58 8.55 16.24
C PRO A 188 -19.07 8.29 16.49
N LYS A 189 -19.92 8.41 15.45
CA LYS A 189 -21.38 8.28 15.55
C LYS A 189 -21.91 7.03 14.85
N ILE A 190 -21.18 6.53 13.86
CA ILE A 190 -21.62 5.46 12.95
C ILE A 190 -20.50 4.42 12.85
N THR A 191 -20.86 3.15 12.81
CA THR A 191 -19.90 2.06 12.56
C THR A 191 -19.67 1.93 11.06
N VAL A 192 -18.41 1.99 10.60
CA VAL A 192 -18.11 1.95 9.15
C VAL A 192 -17.37 0.66 8.78
N ILE A 193 -17.86 -0.03 7.74
CA ILE A 193 -17.18 -1.16 7.12
C ILE A 193 -17.01 -0.86 5.64
N GLY A 194 -15.77 -0.70 5.19
CA GLY A 194 -15.45 -0.35 3.81
C GLY A 194 -14.60 -1.42 3.11
N VAL A 195 -14.86 -1.64 1.83
CA VAL A 195 -14.01 -2.43 0.93
C VAL A 195 -13.06 -1.48 0.21
N PHE A 196 -11.76 -1.78 0.24
CA PHE A 196 -10.74 -0.95 -0.39
C PHE A 196 -9.78 -1.78 -1.26
N HIS A 197 -9.22 -1.14 -2.27
CA HIS A 197 -8.11 -1.68 -3.07
C HIS A 197 -6.78 -1.04 -2.73
N ASP A 198 -6.79 0.23 -2.33
CA ASP A 198 -5.59 0.94 -1.91
C ASP A 198 -5.23 0.57 -0.48
N LEU A 199 -4.11 -0.16 -0.33
CA LEU A 199 -3.59 -0.63 0.95
C LEU A 199 -3.11 0.53 1.83
N ASN A 200 -2.56 1.60 1.24
CA ASN A 200 -2.08 2.77 1.96
C ASN A 200 -3.23 3.63 2.47
N LEU A 201 -4.29 3.78 1.67
CA LEU A 201 -5.51 4.47 2.08
C LEU A 201 -6.18 3.74 3.25
N ALA A 202 -6.34 2.42 3.15
CA ALA A 202 -6.89 1.61 4.23
C ALA A 202 -6.00 1.63 5.48
N SER A 203 -4.68 1.54 5.31
CA SER A 203 -3.71 1.69 6.40
C SER A 203 -3.92 3.00 7.16
N TYR A 204 -4.07 4.11 6.42
CA TYR A 204 -4.21 5.43 7.00
C TYR A 204 -5.55 5.67 7.69
N PHE A 205 -6.66 5.20 7.11
CA PHE A 205 -7.99 5.56 7.61
C PHE A 205 -8.64 4.50 8.49
N CYS A 206 -8.34 3.22 8.31
CA CYS A 206 -9.00 2.16 9.06
C CYS A 206 -8.34 1.94 10.43
N ASP A 207 -9.17 1.62 11.42
CA ASP A 207 -8.75 1.24 12.76
C ASP A 207 -8.40 -0.25 12.82
N ARG A 208 -9.13 -1.06 12.05
CA ARG A 208 -8.87 -2.49 11.86
C ARG A 208 -8.99 -2.87 10.40
N ILE A 209 -8.25 -3.89 10.02
CA ILE A 209 -8.21 -4.44 8.66
C ILE A 209 -8.55 -5.92 8.71
N VAL A 210 -9.39 -6.33 7.76
CA VAL A 210 -9.67 -7.72 7.42
C VAL A 210 -9.02 -8.01 6.08
N LEU A 211 -7.98 -8.84 6.08
CA LEU A 211 -7.31 -9.27 4.85
C LEU A 211 -7.90 -10.60 4.39
N MET A 212 -8.39 -10.62 3.15
CA MET A 212 -9.08 -11.76 2.55
C MET A 212 -8.27 -12.40 1.42
N LYS A 213 -8.31 -13.74 1.34
CA LYS A 213 -7.78 -14.52 0.23
C LYS A 213 -8.74 -15.66 -0.09
N GLN A 214 -9.13 -15.80 -1.36
CA GLN A 214 -9.96 -16.90 -1.85
C GLN A 214 -11.20 -17.22 -0.98
N GLY A 215 -11.98 -16.19 -0.63
CA GLY A 215 -13.22 -16.35 0.14
C GLY A 215 -13.05 -16.60 1.64
N LYS A 216 -11.81 -16.52 2.16
CA LYS A 216 -11.47 -16.73 3.57
C LYS A 216 -10.76 -15.51 4.16
N ILE A 217 -10.86 -15.38 5.47
CA ILE A 217 -10.06 -14.45 6.26
C ILE A 217 -8.64 -15.00 6.37
N LEU A 218 -7.65 -14.24 5.90
CA LEU A 218 -6.24 -14.51 6.13
C LEU A 218 -5.77 -13.91 7.45
N ALA A 219 -6.16 -12.66 7.74
CA ALA A 219 -5.80 -11.97 8.97
C ALA A 219 -6.83 -10.90 9.35
N VAL A 220 -6.96 -10.63 10.66
CA VAL A 220 -7.74 -9.52 11.22
C VAL A 220 -6.94 -8.88 12.34
N GLY A 221 -6.86 -7.56 12.36
CA GLY A 221 -6.11 -6.83 13.38
C GLY A 221 -6.01 -5.35 13.05
N THR A 222 -5.14 -4.63 13.74
CA THR A 222 -4.73 -3.27 13.37
C THR A 222 -3.98 -3.27 12.03
N PRO A 223 -3.84 -2.11 11.36
CA PRO A 223 -3.02 -2.01 10.16
C PRO A 223 -1.60 -2.57 10.33
N MET A 224 -0.94 -2.30 11.46
CA MET A 224 0.42 -2.77 11.77
C MET A 224 0.50 -4.30 11.86
N GLU A 225 -0.51 -4.95 12.43
CA GLU A 225 -0.53 -6.41 12.58
C GLU A 225 -0.83 -7.12 11.25
N VAL A 226 -1.60 -6.49 10.35
CA VAL A 226 -2.14 -7.13 9.14
C VAL A 226 -1.30 -6.83 7.90
N LEU A 227 -0.82 -5.59 7.73
CA LEU A 227 -0.13 -5.14 6.52
C LEU A 227 1.37 -5.42 6.60
N THR A 228 1.75 -6.70 6.71
CA THR A 228 3.16 -7.15 6.72
C THR A 228 3.59 -7.68 5.34
N PRO A 229 4.87 -7.62 4.97
CA PRO A 229 5.36 -8.13 3.68
C PRO A 229 4.91 -9.57 3.40
N GLU A 230 4.93 -10.44 4.40
CA GLU A 230 4.59 -11.86 4.29
C GLU A 230 3.10 -12.06 3.97
N LYS A 231 2.22 -11.38 4.71
CA LYS A 231 0.76 -11.50 4.54
C LYS A 231 0.30 -10.89 3.23
N ILE A 232 0.92 -9.77 2.83
CA ILE A 232 0.63 -9.12 1.55
C ILE A 232 1.09 -9.99 0.39
N ARG A 233 2.29 -10.57 0.46
CA ARG A 233 2.77 -11.55 -0.52
C ARG A 233 1.84 -12.76 -0.60
N GLU A 234 1.39 -13.28 0.54
CA GLU A 234 0.45 -14.40 0.56
C GLU A 234 -0.90 -14.05 -0.07
N SER A 235 -1.46 -12.89 0.24
CA SER A 235 -2.78 -12.46 -0.24
C SER A 235 -2.80 -12.02 -1.71
N PHE A 236 -1.85 -11.17 -2.10
CA PHE A 236 -1.82 -10.52 -3.42
C PHE A 236 -0.84 -11.15 -4.41
N SER A 237 0.02 -12.07 -3.97
CA SER A 237 1.10 -12.66 -4.80
C SER A 237 2.08 -11.60 -5.35
N VAL A 238 2.28 -10.52 -4.60
CA VAL A 238 3.16 -9.40 -4.97
C VAL A 238 4.12 -9.11 -3.81
N GLY A 239 5.40 -8.88 -4.13
CA GLY A 239 6.39 -8.39 -3.17
C GLY A 239 6.14 -6.92 -2.83
N MET A 240 6.14 -6.59 -1.54
CA MET A 240 5.87 -5.25 -1.06
C MET A 240 6.84 -4.94 0.08
N MET A 241 7.54 -3.83 -0.06
CA MET A 241 8.29 -3.24 1.05
C MET A 241 7.31 -2.52 1.96
N VAL A 242 7.35 -2.84 3.25
CA VAL A 242 6.56 -2.14 4.26
C VAL A 242 7.49 -1.28 5.08
N SER A 243 7.24 0.03 5.06
CA SER A 243 7.92 1.01 5.88
C SER A 243 6.94 1.64 6.88
N THR A 244 7.44 2.24 7.94
CA THR A 244 6.60 3.03 8.86
C THR A 244 6.54 4.47 8.35
N HIS A 245 5.34 5.00 8.16
CA HIS A 245 5.16 6.39 7.75
C HIS A 245 5.70 7.33 8.85
N PRO A 246 6.64 8.24 8.52
CA PRO A 246 7.41 8.96 9.53
C PRO A 246 6.59 9.92 10.40
N LEU A 247 5.45 10.42 9.88
CA LEU A 247 4.60 11.36 10.60
C LEU A 247 3.43 10.71 11.33
N THR A 248 3.02 9.50 10.93
CA THR A 248 1.78 8.89 11.43
C THR A 248 2.00 7.56 12.14
N GLY A 249 3.19 6.97 12.00
CA GLY A 249 3.49 5.65 12.57
C GLY A 249 2.75 4.49 11.89
N LYS A 250 2.00 4.75 10.81
CA LYS A 250 1.19 3.74 10.11
C LYS A 250 2.01 3.00 9.05
N PRO A 251 1.66 1.76 8.70
CA PRO A 251 2.30 1.05 7.60
C PRO A 251 2.16 1.82 6.29
N HIS A 252 3.25 1.96 5.55
CA HIS A 252 3.31 2.49 4.21
C HIS A 252 3.92 1.46 3.28
N LEU A 253 3.14 1.01 2.31
CA LEU A 253 3.43 -0.08 1.41
C LEU A 253 3.92 0.45 0.08
N ILE A 254 5.06 -0.06 -0.36
CA ILE A 254 5.71 0.30 -1.61
C ILE A 254 5.89 -1.00 -2.41
N PRO A 255 5.33 -1.10 -3.63
CA PRO A 255 5.52 -2.27 -4.46
C PRO A 255 7.00 -2.51 -4.76
N GLU A 256 7.42 -3.77 -4.64
CA GLU A 256 8.71 -4.21 -5.16
C GLU A 256 8.59 -4.33 -6.69
N TYR A 257 9.20 -3.39 -7.42
CA TYR A 257 9.20 -3.41 -8.88
C TYR A 257 10.36 -4.27 -9.39
N GLY A 258 10.07 -5.36 -10.09
CA GLY A 258 11.05 -6.26 -10.68
C GLY A 258 10.85 -7.71 -10.24
N VAL A 259 11.46 -8.65 -10.97
CA VAL A 259 11.46 -10.08 -10.62
C VAL A 259 12.78 -10.35 -9.91
N LEU A 260 12.79 -10.59 -8.60
CA LEU A 260 13.97 -11.14 -7.92
C LEU A 260 14.19 -12.57 -8.48
N PRO A 261 15.22 -12.82 -9.30
CA PRO A 261 15.51 -14.13 -9.82
C PRO A 261 15.90 -15.08 -8.69
N THR A 262 15.40 -16.31 -8.75
CA THR A 262 15.61 -17.35 -7.73
C THR A 262 17.02 -17.95 -7.73
N SER A 263 17.88 -17.54 -8.66
CA SER A 263 19.30 -17.85 -8.67
C SER A 263 20.01 -16.94 -9.68
N ALA A 264 21.05 -16.22 -9.27
CA ALA A 264 22.12 -15.88 -10.19
C ALA A 264 23.44 -16.47 -9.71
N SER A 265 24.25 -16.87 -10.69
CA SER A 265 25.57 -17.44 -10.50
C SER A 265 26.65 -16.39 -10.23
N THR A 266 26.42 -15.11 -10.58
CA THR A 266 27.46 -14.09 -10.56
C THR A 266 27.37 -13.21 -9.31
N HIS A 267 28.47 -13.16 -8.55
CA HIS A 267 28.66 -12.29 -7.40
C HIS A 267 29.28 -10.96 -7.82
N ILE A 268 28.61 -9.84 -7.49
CA ILE A 268 29.09 -8.49 -7.79
C ILE A 268 29.32 -7.74 -6.48
N HIS A 269 30.55 -7.28 -6.28
CA HIS A 269 30.87 -6.41 -5.16
C HIS A 269 30.78 -4.94 -5.59
N VAL A 270 30.09 -4.12 -4.80
CA VAL A 270 29.91 -2.69 -5.08
C VAL A 270 30.66 -1.86 -4.05
N ILE A 271 31.59 -1.04 -4.53
CA ILE A 271 32.23 0.01 -3.75
C ILE A 271 31.50 1.32 -4.05
N SER A 272 30.87 1.90 -3.02
CA SER A 272 30.10 3.14 -3.15
C SER A 272 30.17 4.00 -1.88
N GLY A 273 29.52 5.16 -1.94
CA GLY A 273 29.35 6.11 -0.84
C GLY A 273 28.68 7.40 -1.32
N GLY A 274 28.20 8.21 -0.38
CA GLY A 274 27.58 9.49 -0.68
C GLY A 274 26.27 9.37 -1.45
N GLY A 275 25.58 8.22 -1.34
CA GLY A 275 24.33 7.95 -2.06
C GLY A 275 24.49 7.55 -3.53
N THR A 276 25.72 7.39 -4.04
CA THR A 276 25.98 7.06 -5.44
C THR A 276 25.74 5.58 -5.78
N GLY A 277 25.70 4.71 -4.78
CA GLY A 277 25.51 3.27 -4.90
C GLY A 277 24.05 2.81 -4.85
N THR A 278 23.14 3.61 -4.31
CA THR A 278 21.76 3.19 -4.02
C THR A 278 21.05 2.61 -5.25
N GLU A 279 21.10 3.29 -6.40
CA GLU A 279 20.51 2.80 -7.66
C GLU A 279 21.23 1.55 -8.20
N VAL A 280 22.55 1.51 -8.07
CA VAL A 280 23.39 0.38 -8.53
C VAL A 280 23.07 -0.88 -7.73
N LEU A 281 23.09 -0.79 -6.40
CA LEU A 281 22.76 -1.88 -5.48
C LEU A 281 21.36 -2.44 -5.75
N TYR A 282 20.38 -1.54 -5.89
CA TYR A 282 19.00 -1.90 -6.18
C TYR A 282 18.87 -2.60 -7.53
N THR A 283 19.42 -2.01 -8.60
CA THR A 283 19.29 -2.53 -9.97
C THR A 283 19.97 -3.89 -10.12
N LEU A 284 21.18 -4.06 -9.57
CA LEU A 284 21.88 -5.34 -9.64
C LEU A 284 21.11 -6.44 -8.89
N THR A 285 20.59 -6.13 -7.70
CA THR A 285 19.81 -7.09 -6.90
C THR A 285 18.52 -7.50 -7.62
N LEU A 286 17.79 -6.54 -8.20
CA LEU A 286 16.58 -6.83 -8.99
C LEU A 286 16.84 -7.66 -10.24
N ASN A 287 18.03 -7.58 -10.81
CA ASN A 287 18.44 -8.39 -11.96
C ASN A 287 19.07 -9.72 -11.52
N GLY A 288 18.99 -10.03 -10.23
CA GLY A 288 19.31 -11.31 -9.61
C GLY A 288 20.75 -11.57 -9.25
N PHE A 289 21.65 -10.64 -9.52
CA PHE A 289 23.03 -10.78 -9.08
C PHE A 289 23.11 -10.97 -7.57
N THR A 290 24.05 -11.80 -7.11
CA THR A 290 24.38 -11.82 -5.68
C THR A 290 25.21 -10.58 -5.42
N VAL A 291 24.69 -9.63 -4.64
CA VAL A 291 25.35 -8.34 -4.41
C VAL A 291 25.92 -8.27 -3.00
N SER A 292 27.14 -7.76 -2.89
CA SER A 292 27.74 -7.37 -1.63
C SER A 292 28.32 -5.95 -1.73
N ALA A 293 28.48 -5.26 -0.61
CA ALA A 293 28.95 -3.87 -0.63
C ALA A 293 29.82 -3.51 0.58
N GLY A 294 30.78 -2.62 0.40
CA GLY A 294 31.61 -2.16 1.50
C GLY A 294 32.88 -1.44 1.07
N VAL A 295 33.55 -0.73 1.97
CA VAL A 295 33.11 -0.39 3.33
C VAL A 295 32.19 0.84 3.27
N LEU A 296 31.01 0.76 3.87
CA LEU A 296 30.02 1.84 3.88
C LEU A 296 29.96 2.51 5.26
N ALA A 297 29.76 3.83 5.28
CA ALA A 297 29.51 4.55 6.53
C ALA A 297 28.07 4.31 7.00
N ALA A 298 27.89 4.01 8.29
CA ALA A 298 26.57 3.94 8.89
C ALA A 298 25.81 5.26 8.67
N ASN A 299 24.51 5.16 8.43
CA ASN A 299 23.61 6.27 8.06
C ASN A 299 23.86 6.91 6.68
N ASP A 300 24.81 6.43 5.89
CA ASP A 300 24.88 6.76 4.46
C ASP A 300 23.71 6.10 3.71
N SER A 301 23.16 6.78 2.70
CA SER A 301 22.06 6.26 1.89
C SER A 301 22.37 4.90 1.25
N ASP A 302 23.62 4.67 0.83
CA ASP A 302 24.04 3.40 0.24
C ASP A 302 24.08 2.29 1.29
N CYS A 303 24.50 2.62 2.53
CA CYS A 303 24.44 1.69 3.66
C CYS A 303 22.99 1.30 3.98
N LEU A 304 22.09 2.29 4.03
CA LEU A 304 20.67 2.04 4.28
C LEU A 304 20.04 1.19 3.17
N ALA A 305 20.39 1.45 1.91
CA ALA A 305 19.94 0.65 0.78
C ALA A 305 20.44 -0.80 0.87
N ALA A 306 21.74 -0.99 1.14
CA ALA A 306 22.34 -2.31 1.24
C ALA A 306 21.75 -3.15 2.38
N VAL A 307 21.53 -2.53 3.55
CA VAL A 307 20.87 -3.20 4.70
C VAL A 307 19.42 -3.56 4.37
N LYS A 308 18.66 -2.66 3.72
CA LYS A 308 17.27 -2.94 3.31
C LYS A 308 17.16 -4.05 2.27
N LEU A 309 18.14 -4.17 1.40
CA LEU A 309 18.24 -5.23 0.40
C LEU A 309 18.78 -6.55 1.00
N GLY A 310 19.19 -6.57 2.27
CA GLY A 310 19.71 -7.76 2.94
C GLY A 310 21.09 -8.21 2.43
N LEU A 311 21.91 -7.27 1.94
CA LEU A 311 23.21 -7.57 1.32
C LEU A 311 24.30 -7.85 2.37
N GLU A 312 25.26 -8.73 2.03
CA GLU A 312 26.50 -8.88 2.80
C GLU A 312 27.27 -7.54 2.75
N THR A 313 27.49 -6.93 3.91
CA THR A 313 28.04 -5.57 4.00
C THR A 313 29.10 -5.40 5.08
N VAL A 314 30.11 -4.57 4.81
CA VAL A 314 31.02 -4.05 5.83
C VAL A 314 30.63 -2.61 6.15
N ILE A 315 30.31 -2.36 7.42
CA ILE A 315 29.80 -1.07 7.90
C ILE A 315 30.76 -0.50 8.95
N GLU A 316 31.09 0.77 8.83
CA GLU A 316 31.86 1.55 9.82
C GLU A 316 30.99 2.67 10.42
N PRO A 317 31.33 3.20 11.61
CA PRO A 317 30.67 4.38 12.16
C PRO A 317 30.73 5.58 11.20
N PRO A 318 29.78 6.53 11.29
CA PRO A 318 29.80 7.72 10.46
C PRO A 318 31.08 8.53 10.69
N PHE A 319 31.67 9.06 9.61
CA PHE A 319 32.90 9.88 9.62
C PHE A 319 34.17 9.18 10.14
N ALA A 320 34.11 7.88 10.43
CA ALA A 320 35.30 7.11 10.80
C ALA A 320 36.17 6.83 9.56
N VAL A 321 37.48 6.72 9.80
CA VAL A 321 38.39 6.14 8.81
C VAL A 321 38.16 4.64 8.78
N VAL A 322 38.17 4.03 7.59
CA VAL A 322 38.05 2.57 7.45
C VAL A 322 39.16 1.88 8.25
N SER A 323 38.76 1.05 9.22
CA SER A 323 39.71 0.33 10.07
C SER A 323 40.42 -0.80 9.32
N ASP A 324 41.60 -1.20 9.78
CA ASP A 324 42.34 -2.35 9.22
C ASP A 324 41.51 -3.64 9.22
N GLY A 325 40.68 -3.82 10.26
CA GLY A 325 39.76 -4.95 10.35
C GLY A 325 38.71 -4.93 9.23
N SER A 326 38.16 -3.76 8.91
CA SER A 326 37.22 -3.57 7.81
C SER A 326 37.88 -3.69 6.45
N VAL A 327 39.13 -3.22 6.29
CA VAL A 327 39.93 -3.45 5.08
C VAL A 327 40.13 -4.94 4.84
N GLN A 328 40.43 -5.73 5.88
CA GLN A 328 40.63 -7.18 5.73
C GLN A 328 39.33 -7.90 5.33
N LYS A 329 38.20 -7.49 5.89
CA LYS A 329 36.88 -8.00 5.48
C LYS A 329 36.57 -7.62 4.03
N LEU A 330 36.80 -6.36 3.65
CA LEU A 330 36.63 -5.88 2.28
C LEU A 330 37.46 -6.70 1.29
N LYS A 331 38.76 -6.90 1.55
CA LYS A 331 39.63 -7.73 0.70
C LYS A 331 39.11 -9.16 0.55
N THR A 332 38.57 -9.72 1.63
CA THR A 332 37.98 -11.07 1.61
C THR A 332 36.74 -11.12 0.72
N MET A 333 35.90 -10.08 0.73
CA MET A 333 34.72 -9.98 -0.13
C MET A 333 35.10 -9.75 -1.59
N LEU A 334 36.06 -8.85 -1.86
CA LEU A 334 36.59 -8.60 -3.20
C LEU A 334 37.17 -9.86 -3.86
N ALA A 335 37.85 -10.71 -3.08
CA ALA A 335 38.41 -11.97 -3.58
C ALA A 335 37.35 -13.01 -3.99
N ARG A 336 36.11 -12.89 -3.50
CA ARG A 336 34.98 -13.75 -3.87
C ARG A 336 34.12 -13.18 -5.00
N ALA A 337 34.37 -11.94 -5.40
CA ALA A 337 33.57 -11.27 -6.41
C ALA A 337 34.00 -11.70 -7.81
N ASP A 338 33.02 -12.03 -8.65
CA ASP A 338 33.27 -12.29 -10.07
C ASP A 338 33.48 -10.97 -10.82
N LYS A 339 32.84 -9.89 -10.35
CA LYS A 339 32.92 -8.55 -10.92
C LYS A 339 32.87 -7.50 -9.80
N ILE A 340 33.55 -6.37 -10.00
CA ILE A 340 33.58 -5.27 -9.05
C ILE A 340 33.05 -4.01 -9.73
N VAL A 341 32.16 -3.29 -9.04
CA VAL A 341 31.59 -2.03 -9.51
C VAL A 341 31.99 -0.93 -8.53
N VAL A 342 32.59 0.14 -9.03
CA VAL A 342 32.96 1.32 -8.25
C VAL A 342 32.13 2.48 -8.75
N THR A 343 31.32 3.08 -7.88
CA THR A 343 30.54 4.25 -8.24
C THR A 343 31.37 5.52 -8.17
N GLY A 344 30.84 6.62 -8.71
CA GLY A 344 31.44 7.96 -8.67
C GLY A 344 31.35 8.58 -7.27
N MET A 345 31.62 7.80 -6.23
CA MET A 345 31.58 8.27 -4.85
C MET A 345 32.65 9.37 -4.64
N PRO A 346 32.35 10.40 -3.82
CA PRO A 346 33.38 11.29 -3.31
C PRO A 346 34.40 10.53 -2.47
N VAL A 347 35.69 10.77 -2.71
CA VAL A 347 36.77 10.08 -2.00
C VAL A 347 37.59 11.08 -1.19
N GLY A 348 37.58 10.89 0.12
CA GLY A 348 38.45 11.58 1.07
C GLY A 348 39.34 10.59 1.83
N TYR A 349 40.14 11.08 2.75
CA TYR A 349 41.04 10.22 3.54
C TYR A 349 40.30 9.15 4.35
N GLY A 350 39.05 9.39 4.73
CA GLY A 350 38.24 8.44 5.51
C GLY A 350 37.88 7.17 4.74
N ASN A 351 37.64 7.25 3.42
CA ASN A 351 37.20 6.14 2.58
C ASN A 351 38.19 5.76 1.47
N LEU A 352 39.35 6.41 1.40
CA LEU A 352 40.42 6.10 0.43
C LEU A 352 40.82 4.62 0.44
N ALA A 353 40.76 3.98 1.61
CA ALA A 353 41.05 2.55 1.78
C ALA A 353 40.17 1.64 0.90
N ASN A 354 38.94 2.06 0.57
CA ASN A 354 38.06 1.33 -0.35
C ASN A 354 38.67 1.23 -1.75
N LEU A 355 39.22 2.34 -2.27
CA LEU A 355 39.91 2.32 -3.57
C LEU A 355 41.26 1.61 -3.50
N GLN A 356 42.01 1.80 -2.42
CA GLN A 356 43.31 1.14 -2.24
C GLN A 356 43.18 -0.39 -2.25
N ALA A 357 42.10 -0.92 -1.65
CA ALA A 357 41.81 -2.35 -1.61
C ALA A 357 41.58 -2.99 -3.00
N LEU A 358 41.29 -2.19 -4.03
CA LEU A 358 41.17 -2.66 -5.42
C LEU A 358 42.51 -2.94 -6.09
N THR A 359 43.62 -2.50 -5.51
CA THR A 359 44.95 -2.74 -6.09
C THR A 359 45.27 -4.24 -6.03
N GLY A 360 45.44 -4.87 -7.19
CA GLY A 360 45.79 -6.29 -7.29
C GLY A 360 44.61 -7.26 -7.28
N VAL A 361 43.36 -6.77 -7.39
CA VAL A 361 42.20 -7.64 -7.60
C VAL A 361 42.22 -8.26 -9.00
N SER A 362 41.81 -9.52 -9.11
CA SER A 362 41.75 -10.26 -10.38
C SER A 362 40.42 -10.09 -11.12
N ALA A 363 39.36 -9.71 -10.40
CA ALA A 363 38.03 -9.54 -10.98
C ALA A 363 37.94 -8.27 -11.85
N PRO A 364 37.20 -8.29 -12.97
CA PRO A 364 36.95 -7.10 -13.78
C PRO A 364 36.34 -5.96 -12.96
N VAL A 365 36.93 -4.76 -13.10
CA VAL A 365 36.47 -3.54 -12.40
C VAL A 365 35.74 -2.63 -13.38
N TYR A 366 34.53 -2.21 -13.01
CA TYR A 366 33.70 -1.26 -13.74
C TYR A 366 33.59 0.05 -12.96
N LEU A 367 33.96 1.17 -13.58
CA LEU A 367 33.95 2.49 -12.95
C LEU A 367 32.77 3.31 -13.48
N LEU A 368 31.81 3.66 -12.62
CA LEU A 368 30.63 4.43 -13.00
C LEU A 368 30.78 5.90 -12.60
N GLY A 369 30.70 6.81 -13.56
CA GLY A 369 30.81 8.25 -13.31
C GLY A 369 32.22 8.70 -12.91
N GLU A 370 32.41 10.01 -12.75
CA GLU A 370 33.69 10.57 -12.28
C GLU A 370 33.58 11.02 -10.82
N GLY A 371 34.11 10.22 -9.89
CA GLY A 371 34.10 10.57 -8.47
C GLY A 371 34.99 11.76 -8.14
N GLU A 372 34.62 12.52 -7.11
CA GLU A 372 35.36 13.68 -6.61
C GLU A 372 36.56 13.26 -5.75
N ASP A 373 37.68 13.95 -5.87
CA ASP A 373 38.92 13.67 -5.13
C ASP A 373 39.20 14.76 -4.09
N TYR A 374 39.07 14.41 -2.82
CA TYR A 374 39.39 15.23 -1.64
C TYR A 374 40.67 14.77 -0.92
N THR A 375 41.51 13.97 -1.58
CA THR A 375 42.75 13.40 -1.06
C THR A 375 44.01 14.08 -1.60
N GLY A 376 43.86 15.19 -2.32
CA GLY A 376 44.98 15.88 -2.94
C GLY A 376 45.56 15.15 -4.15
N GLY A 377 44.79 14.27 -4.81
CA GLY A 377 45.18 13.58 -6.04
C GLY A 377 45.47 12.09 -5.88
N GLU A 378 45.51 11.56 -4.66
CA GLU A 378 45.78 10.13 -4.41
C GLU A 378 44.66 9.22 -4.97
N ALA A 379 43.40 9.58 -4.77
CA ALA A 379 42.26 8.84 -5.32
C ALA A 379 42.28 8.84 -6.86
N THR A 380 42.58 10.00 -7.47
CA THR A 380 42.73 10.15 -8.92
C THR A 380 43.84 9.28 -9.47
N LYS A 381 44.98 9.20 -8.77
CA LYS A 381 46.11 8.37 -9.13
C LYS A 381 45.74 6.87 -9.10
N ILE A 382 45.11 6.40 -8.03
CA ILE A 382 44.65 5.01 -7.92
C ILE A 382 43.69 4.67 -9.06
N ARG A 383 42.74 5.55 -9.34
CA ARG A 383 41.75 5.34 -10.39
C ARG A 383 42.39 5.28 -11.78
N ARG A 384 43.38 6.12 -12.07
CA ARG A 384 44.16 6.04 -13.32
C ARG A 384 44.88 4.69 -13.44
N THR A 385 45.51 4.22 -12.37
CA THR A 385 46.16 2.91 -12.34
C THR A 385 45.17 1.76 -12.57
N LEU A 386 43.94 1.83 -12.04
CA LEU A 386 42.91 0.85 -12.33
C LEU A 386 42.56 0.82 -13.83
N ILE A 387 42.42 1.98 -14.46
CA ILE A 387 42.15 2.09 -15.91
C ILE A 387 43.31 1.53 -16.73
N GLU A 388 44.55 1.86 -16.37
CA GLU A 388 45.76 1.30 -17.00
C GLU A 388 45.84 -0.22 -16.88
N ASN A 389 45.31 -0.78 -15.78
CA ASN A 389 45.21 -2.22 -15.53
C ASN A 389 43.95 -2.87 -16.11
N GLY A 390 43.19 -2.15 -16.96
CA GLY A 390 42.06 -2.72 -17.71
C GLY A 390 40.68 -2.50 -17.09
N ALA A 391 40.53 -1.62 -16.10
CA ALA A 391 39.20 -1.23 -15.61
C ALA A 391 38.39 -0.52 -16.70
N VAL A 392 37.11 -0.84 -16.79
CA VAL A 392 36.21 -0.33 -17.83
C VAL A 392 35.41 0.86 -17.29
N ILE A 393 35.51 2.00 -17.96
CA ILE A 393 34.68 3.16 -17.65
C ILE A 393 33.29 2.96 -18.24
N VAL A 394 32.26 3.12 -17.41
CA VAL A 394 30.86 2.91 -17.78
C VAL A 394 30.07 4.19 -17.52
N PRO A 395 29.30 4.71 -18.50
CA PRO A 395 28.62 6.00 -18.36
C PRO A 395 27.44 6.00 -17.37
N GLY A 396 26.98 4.82 -16.95
CA GLY A 396 25.90 4.69 -15.96
C GLY A 396 25.36 3.27 -15.86
N ILE A 397 24.39 3.07 -14.96
CA ILE A 397 23.83 1.75 -14.64
C ILE A 397 23.24 1.04 -15.87
N THR A 398 22.55 1.75 -16.76
CA THR A 398 21.97 1.17 -17.98
C THR A 398 23.03 0.56 -18.90
N ALA A 399 24.19 1.22 -19.05
CA ALA A 399 25.29 0.69 -19.84
C ALA A 399 25.98 -0.48 -19.13
N LEU A 400 26.11 -0.40 -17.79
CA LEU A 400 26.63 -1.50 -16.98
C LEU A 400 25.79 -2.76 -17.20
N MET A 401 24.47 -2.65 -17.10
CA MET A 401 23.56 -3.78 -17.29
C MET A 401 23.73 -4.45 -18.66
N LYS A 402 23.88 -3.66 -19.74
CA LYS A 402 24.15 -4.21 -21.08
C LYS A 402 25.46 -5.01 -21.12
N ILE A 403 26.52 -4.51 -20.48
CA ILE A 403 27.81 -5.21 -20.41
C ILE A 403 27.69 -6.49 -19.58
N LEU A 404 26.98 -6.44 -18.46
CA LEU A 404 26.81 -7.59 -17.56
C LEU A 404 26.03 -8.73 -18.23
N TYR A 405 25.02 -8.41 -19.04
CA TYR A 405 24.24 -9.39 -19.80
C TYR A 405 24.94 -9.88 -21.07
N ALA A 406 25.69 -9.03 -21.77
CA ALA A 406 26.45 -9.45 -22.96
C ALA A 406 27.53 -10.50 -22.67
N GLY A 407 27.93 -10.64 -21.40
CA GLY A 407 28.89 -11.65 -20.94
C GLY A 407 28.28 -12.95 -20.37
N ASN A 408 26.94 -13.11 -20.38
CA ASN A 408 26.26 -14.36 -20.02
C ASN A 408 25.62 -14.94 -21.29
N PRO A 409 26.17 -16.02 -21.88
CA PRO A 409 25.60 -16.66 -23.07
C PRO A 409 24.24 -17.31 -22.81
#